data_AF-A0A086T4H4-F1
#
_entry.id   AF-A0A086T4H4-F1
#
_cell.length_a   1.000
_cell.length_b   1.000
_cell.length_c   1.000
_cell.angle_alpha   90.00
_cell.angle_beta   90.00
_cell.angle_gamma   90.00
#
_symmetry.space_group_name_H-M   'P 1'
#
loop_
_entity.id
_entity.type
_entity.pdbx_description
1 polymer ?
#
loop_
_entity_poly.entity_id
_entity_poly.type
_entity_poly.pdbx_seq_one_letter_code
_entity_poly.pdbx_strand_id
1 'polypeptide(L)'
;MGWFTDLTGFVAPFFIVMSPILSYSDQAISMHRSKSSAGFSLDIPLIMLVASFLRIFYWPGARFDASLLAQAVLMVVMQMALLKIALDHRPAPSSKGGETGLPFAGGVQDGLFQGQRPYNFWQWRSPKPFWQFLLYFVIGLAACELVLGLLPPVYALYSSLIGVMGLSIEATLPIPQILANAQVRSCKGLRLSVLASWLIGDTLKMFWFFTTETEIPLVFKVCGMFQASCDCFLGVQYFMYGDGTTGGMLGGSLSSTLGSSFGAHWDKLGNMGSSFGMEKGEPAAKQEEQHQMQDVSFQRGSPYGKPAGMRDHSRSLTPTRRPAPFHAQSTEAD
;
A
#
# COMPACT_ATOMS: atom_id res chain seq x y z
N MET A 1 -9.96 -17.61 41.13
CA MET A 1 -9.08 -16.74 40.33
C MET A 1 -8.12 -17.54 39.45
N GLY A 2 -7.37 -18.52 39.98
CA GLY A 2 -6.40 -19.34 39.22
C GLY A 2 -6.84 -19.80 37.82
N TRP A 3 -7.97 -20.51 37.69
CA TRP A 3 -8.39 -21.06 36.38
C TRP A 3 -8.49 -20.03 35.24
N PHE A 4 -8.77 -18.76 35.54
CA PHE A 4 -8.85 -17.69 34.54
C PHE A 4 -7.46 -17.16 34.16
N THR A 5 -6.53 -17.07 35.12
CA THR A 5 -5.11 -16.74 34.85
C THR A 5 -4.43 -17.89 34.10
N ASP A 6 -4.75 -19.14 34.42
CA ASP A 6 -4.20 -20.33 33.76
C ASP A 6 -4.68 -20.41 32.30
N LEU A 7 -5.98 -20.18 32.07
CA LEU A 7 -6.56 -20.14 30.72
C LEU A 7 -5.99 -19.00 29.87
N THR A 8 -5.86 -17.80 30.43
CA THR A 8 -5.28 -16.65 29.71
C THR A 8 -3.78 -16.81 29.46
N GLY A 9 -3.06 -17.47 30.37
CA GLY A 9 -1.66 -17.87 30.19
C GLY A 9 -1.41 -18.81 29.01
N PHE A 10 -2.42 -19.57 28.55
CA PHE A 10 -2.34 -20.37 27.32
C PHE A 10 -2.93 -19.66 26.10
N VAL A 11 -4.11 -19.04 26.25
CA VAL A 11 -4.86 -18.43 25.14
C VAL A 11 -4.16 -17.17 24.60
N ALA A 12 -3.59 -16.32 25.47
CA ALA A 12 -2.97 -15.07 25.03
C ALA A 12 -1.68 -15.30 24.21
N PRO A 13 -0.72 -16.15 24.63
CA PRO A 13 0.42 -16.54 23.80
C PRO A 13 0.01 -17.12 22.45
N PHE A 14 -0.98 -18.03 22.42
CA PHE A 14 -1.48 -18.60 21.17
C PHE A 14 -2.04 -17.52 20.23
N PHE A 15 -2.86 -16.60 20.74
CA PHE A 15 -3.42 -15.51 19.94
C PHE A 15 -2.33 -14.54 19.45
N ILE A 16 -1.37 -14.18 20.30
CA ILE A 16 -0.22 -13.33 19.96
C ILE A 16 0.60 -13.98 18.83
N VAL A 17 0.97 -15.24 18.97
CA VAL A 17 1.72 -15.99 17.96
C VAL A 17 0.95 -16.08 16.65
N MET A 18 -0.34 -16.41 16.67
CA MET A 18 -1.17 -16.56 15.48
C MET A 18 -1.60 -15.23 14.84
N SER A 19 -1.45 -14.10 15.53
CA SER A 19 -1.90 -12.78 15.05
C SER A 19 -1.42 -12.38 13.65
N PRO A 20 -0.18 -12.70 13.18
CA PRO A 20 0.23 -12.43 11.80
C PRO A 20 -0.60 -13.19 10.77
N ILE A 21 -0.83 -14.49 11.02
CA ILE A 21 -1.60 -15.34 10.10
C ILE A 21 -3.03 -14.79 10.00
N LEU A 22 -3.67 -14.52 11.14
CA LEU A 22 -5.05 -14.01 11.16
C LEU A 22 -5.17 -12.63 10.49
N SER A 23 -4.16 -11.77 10.63
CA SER A 23 -4.20 -10.39 10.12
C SER A 23 -3.93 -10.28 8.62
N TYR A 24 -3.11 -11.16 8.04
CA TYR A 24 -2.61 -11.02 6.65
C TYR A 24 -2.99 -12.17 5.72
N SER A 25 -3.48 -13.32 6.20
CA SER A 25 -3.84 -14.46 5.33
C SER A 25 -4.93 -14.11 4.33
N ASP A 26 -6.04 -13.55 4.79
CA ASP A 26 -7.15 -13.09 3.94
C ASP A 26 -6.67 -12.10 2.86
N GLN A 27 -5.72 -11.21 3.18
CA GLN A 27 -5.15 -10.25 2.23
C GLN A 27 -4.29 -10.94 1.18
N ALA A 28 -3.41 -11.85 1.61
CA ALA A 28 -2.59 -12.67 0.71
C ALA A 28 -3.47 -13.51 -0.22
N ILE A 29 -4.55 -14.10 0.30
CA ILE A 29 -5.56 -14.84 -0.46
C ILE A 29 -6.26 -13.91 -1.45
N SER A 30 -6.67 -12.71 -1.04
CA SER A 30 -7.40 -11.79 -1.91
C SER A 30 -6.54 -11.32 -3.10
N MET A 31 -5.32 -10.84 -2.87
CA MET A 31 -4.38 -10.50 -3.96
C MET A 31 -4.07 -11.69 -4.87
N HIS A 32 -3.93 -12.90 -4.31
CA HIS A 32 -3.69 -14.11 -5.09
C HIS A 32 -4.91 -14.51 -5.94
N ARG A 33 -6.14 -14.25 -5.49
CA ARG A 33 -7.40 -14.54 -6.20
C ARG A 33 -7.77 -13.47 -7.21
N SER A 34 -7.57 -12.19 -6.89
CA SER A 34 -7.82 -11.04 -7.77
C SER A 34 -6.82 -10.96 -8.92
N LYS A 35 -5.66 -11.63 -8.79
CA LYS A 35 -4.50 -11.52 -9.67
C LYS A 35 -3.98 -10.08 -9.82
N SER A 36 -4.21 -9.25 -8.80
CA SER A 36 -3.79 -7.86 -8.76
C SER A 36 -3.43 -7.43 -7.34
N SER A 37 -2.25 -6.83 -7.18
CA SER A 37 -1.85 -6.12 -5.97
C SER A 37 -2.13 -4.61 -6.05
N ALA A 38 -3.00 -4.17 -6.98
CA ALA A 38 -3.26 -2.74 -7.20
C ALA A 38 -3.70 -2.05 -5.90
N GLY A 39 -3.04 -0.93 -5.59
CA GLY A 39 -3.26 -0.16 -4.37
C GLY A 39 -2.51 -0.66 -3.13
N PHE A 40 -2.19 -1.96 -3.02
CA PHE A 40 -1.48 -2.47 -1.84
C PHE A 40 -0.09 -1.83 -1.65
N SER A 41 0.25 -1.52 -0.41
CA SER A 41 1.59 -1.08 -0.03
C SER A 41 2.61 -2.19 -0.16
N LEU A 42 3.77 -1.89 -0.73
CA LEU A 42 4.94 -2.71 -0.46
C LEU A 42 5.64 -2.28 0.85
N ASP A 43 5.41 -1.07 1.34
CA ASP A 43 6.04 -0.56 2.58
C ASP A 43 5.53 -1.30 3.84
N ILE A 44 4.29 -1.81 3.85
CA ILE A 44 3.75 -2.60 4.96
C ILE A 44 4.58 -3.88 5.20
N PRO A 45 4.88 -4.72 4.18
CA PRO A 45 5.87 -5.78 4.31
C PRO A 45 7.25 -5.32 4.75
N LEU A 46 7.76 -4.18 4.23
CA LEU A 46 9.09 -3.68 4.60
C LEU A 46 9.23 -3.43 6.09
N ILE A 47 8.38 -2.57 6.64
CA ILE A 47 8.47 -2.11 8.03
C ILE A 47 8.29 -3.29 8.99
N MET A 48 7.40 -4.22 8.65
CA MET A 48 7.17 -5.42 9.45
C MET A 48 8.29 -6.47 9.35
N LEU A 49 8.92 -6.64 8.18
CA LEU A 49 10.09 -7.50 8.04
C LEU A 49 11.28 -6.94 8.81
N VAL A 50 11.57 -5.64 8.66
CA VAL A 50 12.67 -4.96 9.38
C VAL A 50 12.46 -5.05 10.89
N ALA A 51 11.27 -4.70 11.39
CA ALA A 51 10.94 -4.82 12.82
C ALA A 51 11.08 -6.26 13.33
N SER A 52 10.63 -7.26 12.57
CA SER A 52 10.65 -8.66 13.00
C SER A 52 12.04 -9.27 12.96
N PHE A 53 12.88 -8.95 11.96
CA PHE A 53 14.29 -9.35 11.96
C PHE A 53 15.05 -8.72 13.13
N LEU A 54 14.87 -7.42 13.41
CA LEU A 54 15.50 -6.77 14.57
C LEU A 54 15.10 -7.46 15.89
N ARG A 55 13.82 -7.83 16.06
CA ARG A 55 13.34 -8.57 17.24
C ARG A 55 13.91 -9.99 17.33
N ILE A 56 14.10 -10.69 16.21
CA ILE A 56 14.76 -12.01 16.18
C ILE A 56 16.23 -11.90 16.62
N PHE A 57 16.98 -10.92 16.09
CA PHE A 57 18.38 -10.68 16.47
C PHE A 57 18.54 -10.04 17.86
N TYR A 58 17.49 -9.46 18.44
CA TYR A 58 17.48 -9.02 19.83
C TYR A 58 17.39 -10.19 20.83
N TRP A 59 16.77 -11.30 20.43
CA TRP A 59 16.51 -12.43 21.35
C TRP A 59 17.75 -13.08 21.97
N PRO A 60 18.88 -13.30 21.26
CA PRO A 60 20.09 -13.88 21.85
C PRO A 60 20.62 -13.11 23.08
N GLY A 61 20.51 -11.78 23.07
CA GLY A 61 21.00 -10.91 24.15
C GLY A 61 20.00 -10.61 25.27
N ALA A 62 18.69 -10.59 24.98
CA ALA A 62 17.66 -10.30 25.99
C ALA A 62 16.85 -11.51 26.48
N ARG A 63 16.85 -12.62 25.74
CA ARG A 63 16.21 -13.91 26.08
C ARG A 63 14.76 -13.81 26.57
N PHE A 64 14.00 -12.89 25.97
CA PHE A 64 12.59 -12.70 26.23
C PHE A 64 11.73 -13.92 25.82
N ASP A 65 10.48 -13.92 26.29
CA ASP A 65 9.52 -15.02 26.12
C ASP A 65 9.45 -15.62 24.71
N ALA A 66 9.46 -16.95 24.63
CA ALA A 66 9.48 -17.70 23.38
C ALA A 66 8.26 -17.44 22.49
N SER A 67 7.12 -17.04 23.05
CA SER A 67 5.89 -16.69 22.32
C SER A 67 6.08 -15.41 21.51
N LEU A 68 6.82 -14.43 22.05
CA LEU A 68 7.16 -13.20 21.32
C LEU A 68 8.18 -13.47 20.21
N LEU A 69 9.12 -14.40 20.42
CA LEU A 69 10.04 -14.84 19.37
C LEU A 69 9.29 -15.58 18.25
N ALA A 70 8.38 -16.50 18.62
CA ALA A 70 7.54 -17.23 17.68
C ALA A 70 6.63 -16.27 16.88
N GLN A 71 6.06 -15.24 17.51
CA GLN A 71 5.33 -14.17 16.80
C GLN A 71 6.22 -13.44 15.80
N ALA A 72 7.45 -13.07 16.17
CA ALA A 72 8.37 -12.40 15.24
C ALA A 72 8.79 -13.30 14.06
N VAL A 73 9.07 -14.59 14.30
CA VAL A 73 9.39 -15.57 13.24
C VAL A 73 8.21 -15.80 12.31
N LEU A 74 7.01 -16.01 12.85
CA LEU A 74 5.80 -16.22 12.05
C LEU A 74 5.42 -14.96 11.25
N MET A 75 5.67 -13.78 11.83
CA MET A 75 5.52 -12.50 11.15
C MET A 75 6.46 -12.38 9.95
N VAL A 76 7.74 -12.78 10.07
CA VAL A 76 8.64 -12.85 8.91
C VAL A 76 8.08 -13.78 7.84
N VAL A 77 7.69 -15.01 8.17
CA VAL A 77 7.14 -15.97 7.19
C VAL A 77 5.93 -15.40 6.45
N MET A 78 4.97 -14.82 7.19
CA MET A 78 3.76 -14.24 6.63
C MET A 78 4.06 -13.04 5.73
N GLN A 79 4.97 -12.15 6.14
CA GLN A 79 5.32 -10.96 5.34
C GLN A 79 6.18 -11.28 4.12
N MET A 80 7.03 -12.31 4.18
CA MET A 80 7.73 -12.83 3.00
C MET A 80 6.72 -13.39 1.98
N ALA A 81 5.71 -14.13 2.43
CA ALA A 81 4.64 -14.63 1.56
C ALA A 81 3.80 -13.48 0.96
N LEU A 82 3.41 -12.50 1.78
CA LEU A 82 2.63 -11.33 1.36
C LEU A 82 3.40 -10.48 0.34
N LEU A 83 4.67 -10.20 0.60
CA LEU A 83 5.58 -9.50 -0.31
C LEU A 83 5.72 -10.25 -1.63
N LYS A 84 5.92 -11.57 -1.60
CA LYS A 84 5.99 -12.39 -2.81
C LYS A 84 4.71 -12.28 -3.65
N ILE A 85 3.55 -12.49 -3.03
CA ILE A 85 2.26 -12.44 -3.73
C ILE A 85 2.03 -11.05 -4.34
N ALA A 86 2.40 -9.98 -3.62
CA ALA A 86 2.28 -8.62 -4.13
C ALA A 86 3.25 -8.30 -5.28
N LEU A 87 4.49 -8.80 -5.23
CA LEU A 87 5.45 -8.64 -6.32
C LEU A 87 5.05 -9.45 -7.57
N ASP A 88 4.51 -10.66 -7.40
CA ASP A 88 4.09 -11.54 -8.51
C ASP A 88 2.82 -11.02 -9.22
N HIS A 89 1.95 -10.29 -8.52
CA HIS A 89 0.67 -9.77 -9.05
C HIS A 89 0.66 -8.23 -9.22
N ARG A 90 1.84 -7.60 -9.30
CA ARG A 90 1.92 -6.15 -9.50
C ARG A 90 1.35 -5.77 -10.88
N PRO A 91 0.44 -4.78 -10.98
CA PRO A 91 -0.08 -4.34 -12.28
C PRO A 91 1.07 -3.87 -13.20
N ALA A 92 0.91 -4.13 -14.50
CA ALA A 92 1.86 -3.64 -15.50
C ALA A 92 1.90 -2.09 -15.45
N PRO A 93 3.09 -1.48 -15.49
CA PRO A 93 3.21 -0.04 -15.29
C PRO A 93 2.62 0.72 -16.48
N SER A 94 1.57 1.49 -16.21
CA SER A 94 1.12 2.56 -17.10
C SER A 94 2.30 3.47 -17.47
N SER A 95 2.28 4.02 -18.67
CA SER A 95 3.40 4.68 -19.35
C SER A 95 3.82 6.05 -18.78
N LYS A 96 3.35 6.40 -17.58
CA LYS A 96 3.91 7.45 -16.70
C LYS A 96 4.13 6.83 -15.32
N GLY A 97 5.26 7.11 -14.68
CA GLY A 97 5.67 6.49 -13.42
C GLY A 97 4.85 6.91 -12.20
N GLY A 98 3.57 6.50 -12.14
CA GLY A 98 2.62 6.85 -11.10
C GLY A 98 2.35 5.71 -10.11
N GLU A 99 2.70 5.97 -8.84
CA GLU A 99 1.82 5.87 -7.65
C GLU A 99 1.12 4.54 -7.31
N THR A 100 1.37 3.45 -8.03
CA THR A 100 0.62 2.18 -7.95
C THR A 100 1.01 1.23 -6.79
N GLY A 101 1.58 1.75 -5.69
CA GLY A 101 1.98 0.92 -4.54
C GLY A 101 2.27 1.68 -3.24
N LEU A 102 1.64 2.84 -3.03
CA LEU A 102 2.06 3.82 -2.01
C LEU A 102 0.92 4.42 -1.15
N PRO A 103 0.30 3.65 -0.22
CA PRO A 103 -0.06 4.31 1.03
C PRO A 103 1.24 4.81 1.69
N PHE A 104 1.16 5.97 2.34
CA PHE A 104 2.29 6.78 2.85
C PHE A 104 3.05 7.67 1.85
N ALA A 105 2.73 7.68 0.54
CA ALA A 105 3.17 8.79 -0.33
C ALA A 105 2.16 9.95 -0.38
N GLY A 106 0.86 9.65 -0.45
CA GLY A 106 -0.19 10.68 -0.54
C GLY A 106 -0.55 11.41 0.76
N GLY A 107 0.00 11.00 1.91
CA GLY A 107 -0.29 11.61 3.23
C GLY A 107 0.77 12.61 3.72
N VAL A 108 1.96 12.61 3.12
CA VAL A 108 3.09 13.50 3.49
C VAL A 108 3.30 14.57 2.42
N GLN A 109 2.23 14.94 1.70
CA GLN A 109 2.31 15.87 0.58
C GLN A 109 2.39 17.34 1.03
N ASP A 110 2.02 17.64 2.29
CA ASP A 110 2.01 18.99 2.89
C ASP A 110 2.96 19.17 4.11
N GLY A 111 3.93 18.28 4.35
CA GLY A 111 4.70 18.32 5.61
C GLY A 111 6.14 17.78 5.58
N LEU A 112 7.11 18.69 5.69
CA LEU A 112 8.54 18.53 6.03
C LEU A 112 9.45 17.60 5.19
N PHE A 113 8.96 16.49 4.65
CA PHE A 113 9.76 15.46 3.96
C PHE A 113 9.47 15.39 2.45
N GLN A 114 9.45 16.55 1.81
CA GLN A 114 9.15 16.69 0.39
C GLN A 114 10.36 16.34 -0.49
N GLY A 115 10.64 15.04 -0.63
CA GLY A 115 11.68 14.51 -1.50
C GLY A 115 11.29 13.16 -2.10
N GLN A 116 11.64 12.94 -3.38
CA GLN A 116 11.63 11.59 -3.93
C GLN A 116 12.54 10.69 -3.08
N ARG A 117 12.08 9.47 -2.74
CA ARG A 117 12.85 8.55 -1.89
C ARG A 117 14.23 8.31 -2.52
N PRO A 118 15.34 8.50 -1.79
CA PRO A 118 16.68 8.26 -2.32
C PRO A 118 16.78 6.89 -3.00
N TYR A 119 17.32 6.88 -4.23
CA TYR A 119 17.48 5.68 -5.06
C TYR A 119 16.19 4.88 -5.34
N ASN A 120 15.01 5.52 -5.25
CA ASN A 120 13.69 4.85 -5.30
C ASN A 120 13.61 3.66 -4.33
N PHE A 121 14.15 3.83 -3.12
CA PHE A 121 14.20 2.78 -2.11
C PHE A 121 12.83 2.13 -1.89
N TRP A 122 12.80 0.80 -2.00
CA TRP A 122 11.60 -0.04 -1.91
C TRP A 122 10.51 0.23 -2.98
N GLN A 123 10.78 1.05 -3.97
CA GLN A 123 9.90 1.36 -5.11
C GLN A 123 10.41 0.77 -6.43
N TRP A 124 11.33 -0.20 -6.35
CA TRP A 124 11.99 -0.79 -7.52
C TRP A 124 11.01 -1.51 -8.45
N ARG A 125 11.26 -1.43 -9.76
CA ARG A 125 10.42 -2.04 -10.81
C ARG A 125 10.59 -3.55 -10.91
N SER A 126 11.80 -4.07 -10.67
CA SER A 126 12.08 -5.51 -10.65
C SER A 126 11.92 -6.07 -9.23
N PRO A 127 11.56 -7.36 -9.06
CA PRO A 127 11.43 -7.97 -7.73
C PRO A 127 12.77 -8.33 -7.08
N LYS A 128 13.85 -8.49 -7.86
CA LYS A 128 15.17 -8.93 -7.35
C LYS A 128 15.75 -8.03 -6.23
N PRO A 129 15.73 -6.68 -6.34
CA PRO A 129 16.30 -5.80 -5.30
C PRO A 129 15.61 -5.90 -3.93
N PHE A 130 14.32 -6.23 -3.88
CA PHE A 130 13.59 -6.45 -2.63
C PHE A 130 14.21 -7.62 -1.83
N TRP A 131 14.38 -8.76 -2.49
CA TRP A 131 14.99 -9.95 -1.88
C TRP A 131 16.49 -9.76 -1.57
N GLN A 132 17.21 -9.03 -2.42
CA GLN A 132 18.62 -8.67 -2.16
C GLN A 132 18.76 -7.77 -0.94
N PHE A 133 17.91 -6.75 -0.77
CA PHE A 133 17.90 -5.91 0.42
C PHE A 133 17.67 -6.73 1.70
N LEU A 134 16.64 -7.59 1.71
CA LEU A 134 16.34 -8.44 2.86
C LEU A 134 17.48 -9.41 3.19
N LEU A 135 18.09 -10.01 2.17
CA LEU A 135 19.25 -10.89 2.34
C LEU A 135 20.45 -10.13 2.93
N TYR A 136 20.80 -8.97 2.38
CA TYR A 136 21.90 -8.14 2.90
C TYR A 136 21.61 -7.60 4.30
N PHE A 137 20.35 -7.30 4.62
CA PHE A 137 19.96 -6.87 5.96
C PHE A 137 20.16 -7.99 6.99
N VAL A 138 19.72 -9.22 6.69
CA VAL A 138 19.93 -10.38 7.58
C VAL A 138 21.42 -10.75 7.69
N ILE A 139 22.18 -10.72 6.58
CA ILE A 139 23.64 -10.94 6.61
C ILE A 139 24.33 -9.85 7.45
N GLY A 140 23.92 -8.59 7.32
CA GLY A 140 24.45 -7.47 8.12
C GLY A 140 24.18 -7.65 9.61
N LEU A 141 22.96 -7.99 10.00
CA LEU A 141 22.62 -8.30 11.40
C LEU A 141 23.42 -9.49 11.94
N ALA A 142 23.58 -10.56 11.16
CA ALA A 142 24.39 -11.72 11.55
C ALA A 142 25.89 -11.40 11.65
N ALA A 143 26.43 -10.57 10.76
CA ALA A 143 27.81 -10.10 10.83
C ALA A 143 28.05 -9.22 12.07
N CYS A 144 27.12 -8.30 12.38
CA CYS A 144 27.15 -7.51 13.61
C CYS A 144 27.08 -8.42 14.86
N GLU A 145 26.19 -9.41 14.88
CA GLU A 145 26.07 -10.37 15.98
C GLU A 145 27.40 -11.11 16.24
N LEU A 146 28.03 -11.63 15.19
CA LEU A 146 29.29 -12.39 15.28
C LEU A 146 30.49 -11.50 15.65
N VAL A 147 30.60 -10.30 15.08
CA VAL A 147 31.74 -9.40 15.33
C VAL A 147 31.63 -8.70 16.68
N LEU A 148 30.44 -8.18 17.02
CA LEU A 148 30.22 -7.48 18.28
C LEU A 148 30.13 -8.44 19.47
N GLY A 149 29.69 -9.68 19.26
CA GLY A 149 29.70 -10.73 20.28
C GLY A 149 31.07 -11.05 20.87
N LEU A 150 32.17 -10.67 20.19
CA LEU A 150 33.54 -10.74 20.71
C LEU A 150 33.83 -9.67 21.80
N LEU A 151 32.96 -8.66 21.94
CA LEU A 151 33.11 -7.51 22.83
C LEU A 151 31.84 -7.35 23.71
N PRO A 152 31.71 -8.10 24.83
CA PRO A 152 30.51 -8.16 25.65
C PRO A 152 29.83 -6.82 26.02
N PRO A 153 30.55 -5.74 26.43
CA PRO A 153 29.89 -4.48 26.76
C PRO A 153 29.33 -3.74 25.52
N VAL A 154 29.97 -3.90 24.35
CA VAL A 154 29.49 -3.31 23.09
C VAL A 154 28.31 -4.10 22.56
N TYR A 155 28.36 -5.43 22.65
CA TYR A 155 27.27 -6.33 22.32
C TYR A 155 25.99 -6.02 23.11
N ALA A 156 26.10 -5.81 24.43
CA ALA A 156 24.94 -5.48 25.27
C ALA A 156 24.24 -4.19 24.83
N LEU A 157 25.00 -3.15 24.48
CA LEU A 157 24.46 -1.91 23.92
C LEU A 157 23.82 -2.13 22.55
N TYR A 158 24.51 -2.83 21.63
CA TYR A 158 23.98 -3.16 20.30
C TYR A 158 22.66 -3.93 20.38
N SER A 159 22.61 -4.99 21.18
CA SER A 159 21.42 -5.82 21.41
C SER A 159 20.25 -4.96 21.93
N SER A 160 20.51 -4.11 22.95
CA SER A 160 19.50 -3.18 23.48
C SER A 160 18.98 -2.20 22.41
N LEU A 161 19.87 -1.66 21.57
CA LEU A 161 19.50 -0.73 20.50
C LEU A 161 18.66 -1.38 19.41
N ILE A 162 19.00 -2.58 18.93
CA ILE A 162 18.18 -3.29 17.93
C ILE A 162 16.82 -3.72 18.49
N GLY A 163 16.77 -4.08 19.78
CA GLY A 163 15.52 -4.38 20.48
C GLY A 163 14.59 -3.17 20.57
N VAL A 164 15.09 -2.04 21.06
CA VAL A 164 14.36 -0.76 21.12
C VAL A 164 13.93 -0.32 19.72
N MET A 165 14.80 -0.41 18.71
CA MET A 165 14.50 -0.04 17.34
C MET A 165 13.39 -0.92 16.73
N GLY A 166 13.53 -2.25 16.81
CA GLY A 166 12.54 -3.18 16.26
C GLY A 166 11.16 -3.02 16.90
N LEU A 167 11.10 -2.85 18.22
CA LEU A 167 9.84 -2.63 18.95
C LEU A 167 9.25 -1.23 18.72
N SER A 168 10.08 -0.21 18.52
CA SER A 168 9.60 1.14 18.19
C SER A 168 9.05 1.23 16.76
N ILE A 169 9.65 0.53 15.80
CA ILE A 169 9.11 0.44 14.43
C ILE A 169 7.73 -0.24 14.44
N GLU A 170 7.55 -1.32 15.21
CA GLU A 170 6.25 -1.99 15.38
C GLU A 170 5.22 -1.10 16.12
N ALA A 171 5.62 -0.42 17.18
CA ALA A 171 4.72 0.42 17.98
C ALA A 171 4.27 1.71 17.27
N THR A 172 4.99 2.17 16.24
CA THR A 172 4.68 3.40 15.48
C THR A 172 3.81 3.17 14.25
N LEU A 173 3.47 1.92 13.91
CA LEU A 173 2.63 1.56 12.76
C LEU A 173 1.25 2.22 12.70
N PRO A 174 0.55 2.53 13.83
CA PRO A 174 -0.74 3.21 13.76
C PRO A 174 -0.61 4.70 13.39
N ILE A 175 0.55 5.32 13.59
CA ILE A 175 0.74 6.79 13.46
C ILE A 175 0.39 7.31 12.05
N PRO A 176 0.82 6.70 10.94
CA PRO A 176 0.42 7.17 9.61
C PRO A 176 -1.10 7.14 9.38
N GLN A 177 -1.82 6.16 9.95
CA GLN A 177 -3.28 6.12 9.88
C GLN A 177 -3.92 7.23 10.72
N ILE A 178 -3.38 7.49 11.92
CA ILE A 178 -3.80 8.60 12.79
C ILE A 178 -3.68 9.94 12.08
N LEU A 179 -2.55 10.17 11.40
CA LEU A 179 -2.28 11.40 10.65
C LEU A 179 -3.21 11.54 9.43
N ALA A 180 -3.39 10.48 8.64
CA ALA A 180 -4.28 10.48 7.48
C ALA A 180 -5.74 10.78 7.89
N ASN A 181 -6.24 10.14 8.95
CA ASN A 181 -7.57 10.41 9.51
C ASN A 181 -7.71 11.87 9.98
N ALA A 182 -6.67 12.44 10.60
CA ALA A 182 -6.67 13.81 11.09
C ALA A 182 -6.64 14.86 9.97
N GLN A 183 -5.87 14.62 8.90
CA GLN A 183 -5.81 15.47 7.71
C GLN A 183 -7.14 15.47 6.95
N VAL A 184 -7.67 14.28 6.63
CA VAL A 184 -8.90 14.12 5.84
C VAL A 184 -10.16 14.37 6.67
N ARG A 185 -10.04 14.47 8.01
CA ARG A 185 -11.16 14.62 8.96
C ARG A 185 -12.25 13.57 8.77
N SER A 186 -11.85 12.36 8.38
CA SER A 186 -12.76 11.25 8.13
C SER A 186 -12.06 9.92 8.34
N CYS A 187 -12.78 8.96 8.92
CA CYS A 187 -12.34 7.57 9.03
C CYS A 187 -12.88 6.69 7.89
N LYS A 188 -13.32 7.29 6.77
CA LYS A 188 -13.76 6.61 5.53
C LYS A 188 -12.63 5.76 4.94
N GLY A 189 -12.52 4.53 5.43
CA GLY A 189 -11.51 3.57 4.99
C GLY A 189 -10.92 2.72 6.10
N LEU A 190 -11.13 3.06 7.37
CA LEU A 190 -10.92 2.16 8.49
C LEU A 190 -12.19 1.32 8.69
N ARG A 191 -12.10 -0.02 8.71
CA ARG A 191 -13.25 -0.88 9.05
C ARG A 191 -13.30 -1.12 10.55
N LEU A 192 -14.50 -0.98 11.12
CA LEU A 192 -14.76 -1.26 12.53
C LEU A 192 -14.28 -2.65 12.98
N SER A 193 -14.38 -3.68 12.13
CA SER A 193 -13.91 -5.03 12.45
C SER A 193 -12.40 -5.12 12.71
N VAL A 194 -11.60 -4.29 12.03
CA VAL A 194 -10.14 -4.29 12.17
C VAL A 194 -9.69 -3.32 13.27
N LEU A 195 -10.36 -2.19 13.44
CA LEU A 195 -10.15 -1.35 14.63
C LEU A 195 -10.48 -2.13 15.92
N ALA A 196 -11.59 -2.87 15.92
CA ALA A 196 -11.94 -3.74 17.04
C ALA A 196 -10.90 -4.85 17.26
N SER A 197 -10.29 -5.40 16.20
CA SER A 197 -9.27 -6.44 16.35
C SER A 197 -7.96 -5.95 16.93
N TRP A 198 -7.52 -4.74 16.56
CA TRP A 198 -6.37 -4.09 17.17
C TRP A 198 -6.59 -3.83 18.65
N LEU A 199 -7.75 -3.23 19.02
CA LEU A 199 -8.12 -3.01 20.41
C LEU A 199 -8.23 -4.30 21.24
N ILE A 200 -8.81 -5.37 20.69
CA ILE A 200 -8.89 -6.68 21.35
C ILE A 200 -7.50 -7.31 21.50
N GLY A 201 -6.70 -7.28 20.44
CA GLY A 201 -5.34 -7.83 20.43
C GLY A 201 -4.44 -7.13 21.44
N ASP A 202 -4.46 -5.80 21.48
CA ASP A 202 -3.68 -5.01 22.43
C ASP A 202 -4.21 -5.14 23.86
N THR A 203 -5.52 -5.26 24.07
CA THR A 203 -6.08 -5.56 25.41
C THR A 203 -5.58 -6.93 25.92
N LEU A 204 -5.61 -7.96 25.08
CA LEU A 204 -5.10 -9.30 25.42
C LEU A 204 -3.58 -9.29 25.65
N LYS A 205 -2.83 -8.57 24.82
CA LYS A 205 -1.37 -8.42 24.90
C LYS A 205 -0.97 -7.66 26.17
N MET A 206 -1.67 -6.58 26.53
CA MET A 206 -1.46 -5.85 27.78
C MET A 206 -1.80 -6.72 28.99
N PHE A 207 -2.95 -7.39 28.99
CA PHE A 207 -3.31 -8.31 30.07
C PHE A 207 -2.20 -9.35 30.30
N TRP A 208 -1.75 -10.01 29.23
CA TRP A 208 -0.65 -10.98 29.31
C TRP A 208 0.67 -10.35 29.79
N PHE A 209 1.05 -9.17 29.31
CA PHE A 209 2.27 -8.45 29.72
C PHE A 209 2.34 -8.12 31.23
N PHE A 210 1.20 -8.01 31.90
CA PHE A 210 1.11 -7.72 33.33
C PHE A 210 0.67 -8.91 34.20
N THR A 211 0.33 -10.06 33.60
CA THR A 211 -0.13 -11.26 34.33
C THR A 211 0.71 -12.52 34.10
N THR A 212 1.55 -12.56 33.05
CA THR A 212 2.47 -13.69 32.85
C THR A 212 3.52 -13.75 33.96
N GLU A 213 3.89 -14.97 34.35
CA GLU A 213 5.00 -15.23 35.26
C GLU A 213 6.37 -15.17 34.54
N THR A 214 6.38 -15.12 33.20
CA THR A 214 7.61 -15.06 32.39
C THR A 214 8.19 -13.65 32.32
N GLU A 215 9.52 -13.55 32.31
CA GLU A 215 10.19 -12.25 32.22
C GLU A 215 10.03 -11.61 30.82
N ILE A 216 9.20 -10.56 30.76
CA ILE A 216 9.04 -9.71 29.59
C ILE A 216 9.82 -8.39 29.82
N PRO A 217 10.86 -8.08 29.01
CA PRO A 217 11.63 -6.86 29.17
C PRO A 217 10.76 -5.59 29.09
N LEU A 218 11.10 -4.58 29.89
CA LEU A 218 10.34 -3.34 30.04
C LEU A 218 10.08 -2.64 28.68
N VAL A 219 11.00 -2.74 27.72
CA VAL A 219 10.86 -2.17 26.37
C VAL A 219 9.62 -2.73 25.65
N PHE A 220 9.34 -4.03 25.75
CA PHE A 220 8.11 -4.62 25.18
C PHE A 220 6.86 -4.00 25.81
N LYS A 221 6.86 -3.83 27.15
CA LYS A 221 5.72 -3.26 27.87
C LYS A 221 5.49 -1.80 27.49
N VAL A 222 6.53 -0.98 27.43
CA VAL A 222 6.43 0.44 27.04
C VAL A 222 6.00 0.59 25.58
N CYS A 223 6.63 -0.12 24.64
CA CYS A 223 6.25 -0.07 23.23
C CYS A 223 4.82 -0.59 23.01
N GLY A 224 4.42 -1.65 23.70
CA GLY A 224 3.05 -2.19 23.63
C GLY A 224 1.99 -1.25 24.23
N MET A 225 2.29 -0.58 25.35
CA MET A 225 1.39 0.46 25.90
C MET A 225 1.26 1.66 24.97
N PHE A 226 2.34 2.04 24.28
CA PHE A 226 2.30 3.12 23.28
C PHE A 226 1.43 2.72 22.06
N GLN A 227 1.60 1.51 21.55
CA GLN A 227 0.78 0.95 20.47
C GLN A 227 -0.71 0.94 20.88
N ALA A 228 -1.03 0.39 22.05
CA ALA A 228 -2.39 0.35 22.59
C ALA A 228 -3.00 1.74 22.78
N SER A 229 -2.18 2.74 23.16
CA SER A 229 -2.61 4.14 23.25
C SER A 229 -2.93 4.73 21.88
N CYS A 230 -2.14 4.41 20.85
CA CYS A 230 -2.38 4.83 19.47
C CYS A 230 -3.64 4.17 18.89
N ASP A 231 -3.86 2.88 19.14
CA ASP A 231 -5.04 2.16 18.66
C ASP A 231 -6.32 2.61 19.40
N CYS A 232 -6.22 2.93 20.70
CA CYS A 232 -7.28 3.65 21.43
C CYS A 232 -7.56 5.03 20.81
N PHE A 233 -6.54 5.77 20.39
CA PHE A 233 -6.70 7.07 19.73
C PHE A 233 -7.36 6.94 18.35
N LEU A 234 -7.04 5.90 17.56
CA LEU A 234 -7.78 5.54 16.34
C LEU A 234 -9.25 5.21 16.65
N GLY A 235 -9.52 4.54 17.76
CA GLY A 235 -10.88 4.33 18.28
C GLY A 235 -11.63 5.63 18.49
N VAL A 236 -11.01 6.59 19.20
CA VAL A 236 -11.58 7.93 19.42
C VAL A 236 -11.79 8.69 18.10
N GLN A 237 -10.82 8.67 17.18
CA GLN A 237 -10.97 9.27 15.85
C GLN A 237 -12.14 8.66 15.06
N TYR A 238 -12.34 7.34 15.14
CA TYR A 238 -13.44 6.65 14.46
C TYR A 238 -14.81 7.12 14.94
N PHE A 239 -14.97 7.34 16.25
CA PHE A 239 -16.20 7.92 16.82
C PHE A 239 -16.34 9.43 16.52
N MET A 240 -15.25 10.20 16.53
CA MET A 240 -15.29 11.66 16.35
C MET A 240 -15.46 12.12 14.90
N TYR A 241 -14.83 11.45 13.94
CA TYR A 241 -14.81 11.85 12.52
C TYR A 241 -15.77 11.02 11.66
N GLY A 242 -16.87 10.58 12.28
CA GLY A 242 -17.71 9.51 11.76
C GLY A 242 -18.21 9.76 10.34
N ASP A 243 -17.88 8.84 9.44
CA ASP A 243 -18.93 8.21 8.63
C ASP A 243 -18.48 6.83 8.11
N GLY A 244 -19.06 5.79 8.70
CA GLY A 244 -18.75 4.38 8.44
C GLY A 244 -19.99 3.50 8.56
N THR A 245 -21.13 4.01 8.06
CA THR A 245 -22.45 3.37 8.08
C THR A 245 -22.91 2.92 9.47
N THR A 246 -23.22 3.88 10.34
CA THR A 246 -23.96 3.63 11.59
C THR A 246 -25.42 3.29 11.26
N GLY A 247 -25.65 2.05 10.79
CA GLY A 247 -26.94 1.67 10.19
C GLY A 247 -27.12 0.18 9.96
N GLY A 248 -27.15 -0.62 11.04
CA GLY A 248 -27.71 -1.97 11.03
C GLY A 248 -26.71 -3.14 11.07
N MET A 249 -26.25 -3.50 12.27
CA MET A 249 -25.97 -4.90 12.68
C MET A 249 -25.59 -5.02 14.18
N LEU A 250 -26.36 -4.41 15.08
CA LEU A 250 -26.27 -4.66 16.54
C LEU A 250 -27.05 -5.92 16.98
N GLY A 251 -27.13 -6.93 16.11
CA GLY A 251 -27.85 -8.17 16.38
C GLY A 251 -27.60 -9.25 15.33
N GLY A 252 -26.64 -10.14 15.59
CA GLY A 252 -26.40 -11.32 14.76
C GLY A 252 -24.96 -11.85 14.79
N SER A 253 -24.76 -13.00 15.46
CA SER A 253 -23.56 -13.85 15.41
C SER A 253 -22.19 -13.22 15.77
N LEU A 254 -21.91 -13.14 17.08
CA LEU A 254 -20.57 -12.89 17.61
C LEU A 254 -19.62 -14.12 17.59
N SER A 255 -20.03 -15.26 17.02
CA SER A 255 -19.33 -16.55 17.18
C SER A 255 -18.71 -17.14 15.89
N SER A 256 -19.01 -16.59 14.71
CA SER A 256 -18.58 -17.19 13.42
C SER A 256 -17.79 -16.26 12.47
N THR A 257 -17.61 -14.99 12.83
CA THR A 257 -17.10 -13.94 11.91
C THR A 257 -15.64 -13.55 12.16
N LEU A 258 -15.02 -14.07 13.22
CA LEU A 258 -13.66 -13.71 13.63
C LEU A 258 -12.54 -14.21 12.70
N GLY A 259 -12.83 -15.15 11.78
CA GLY A 259 -11.83 -15.77 10.91
C GLY A 259 -11.86 -15.38 9.43
N SER A 260 -12.87 -14.61 8.97
CA SER A 260 -13.15 -14.42 7.53
C SER A 260 -13.38 -12.96 7.09
N SER A 261 -13.23 -12.00 8.02
CA SER A 261 -13.51 -10.57 7.80
C SER A 261 -12.27 -9.69 8.01
N PHE A 262 -11.12 -10.29 8.33
CA PHE A 262 -9.94 -9.57 8.79
C PHE A 262 -9.13 -8.98 7.63
N GLY A 263 -8.72 -9.79 6.67
CA GLY A 263 -7.82 -9.34 5.59
C GLY A 263 -8.51 -9.02 4.28
N ALA A 264 -9.81 -9.35 4.14
CA ALA A 264 -10.67 -8.70 3.16
C ALA A 264 -10.71 -7.17 3.35
N HIS A 265 -10.19 -6.66 4.48
CA HIS A 265 -10.04 -5.24 4.76
C HIS A 265 -8.94 -4.56 3.95
N TRP A 266 -7.74 -5.15 3.91
CA TRP A 266 -6.56 -4.50 3.38
C TRP A 266 -6.64 -4.24 1.87
N ASP A 267 -7.50 -4.97 1.15
CA ASP A 267 -7.87 -4.67 -0.25
C ASP A 267 -8.43 -3.25 -0.41
N LYS A 268 -9.25 -2.77 0.54
CA LYS A 268 -9.79 -1.40 0.49
C LYS A 268 -8.81 -0.36 0.96
N LEU A 269 -7.95 -0.64 1.94
CA LEU A 269 -6.88 0.28 2.34
C LEU A 269 -5.87 0.49 1.21
N GLY A 270 -5.60 -0.55 0.41
CA GLY A 270 -4.86 -0.38 -0.83
C GLY A 270 -5.63 0.48 -1.86
N ASN A 271 -6.90 0.16 -2.09
CA ASN A 271 -7.73 0.83 -3.10
C ASN A 271 -8.30 2.21 -2.67
N MET A 272 -7.83 2.79 -1.57
CA MET A 272 -8.32 4.09 -1.04
C MET A 272 -7.41 5.28 -1.33
N GLY A 273 -6.27 5.07 -1.98
CA GLY A 273 -5.53 6.13 -2.67
C GLY A 273 -6.19 6.63 -3.96
N SER A 274 -7.20 5.93 -4.49
CA SER A 274 -7.76 6.20 -5.84
C SER A 274 -9.17 6.83 -5.85
N SER A 275 -9.63 7.40 -4.74
CA SER A 275 -10.97 8.02 -4.64
C SER A 275 -10.93 9.54 -4.40
N PHE A 276 -9.97 10.21 -5.04
CA PHE A 276 -10.03 11.65 -5.29
C PHE A 276 -9.88 11.88 -6.80
N GLY A 277 -10.85 12.57 -7.42
CA GLY A 277 -10.72 13.07 -8.80
C GLY A 277 -11.03 12.09 -9.93
N MET A 278 -12.26 11.56 -10.01
CA MET A 278 -12.90 11.34 -11.31
C MET A 278 -14.39 11.69 -11.27
N GLU A 279 -14.69 12.92 -11.71
CA GLU A 279 -15.90 13.17 -12.48
C GLU A 279 -15.92 12.20 -13.68
N LYS A 280 -17.10 11.67 -14.03
CA LYS A 280 -17.21 10.63 -15.08
C LYS A 280 -16.90 11.21 -16.47
N GLY A 281 -15.64 11.18 -16.86
CA GLY A 281 -15.25 11.31 -18.27
C GLY A 281 -15.75 10.12 -19.07
N GLU A 282 -16.72 10.36 -19.96
CA GLU A 282 -17.23 9.36 -20.92
C GLU A 282 -16.09 8.85 -21.83
N PRO A 283 -16.06 7.55 -22.22
CA PRO A 283 -14.96 7.02 -23.01
C PRO A 283 -14.91 7.66 -24.41
N ALA A 284 -13.79 8.33 -24.70
CA ALA A 284 -13.47 8.88 -26.01
C ALA A 284 -13.20 7.77 -27.05
N ALA A 285 -14.28 7.14 -27.52
CA ALA A 285 -14.28 6.13 -28.57
C ALA A 285 -15.55 6.24 -29.43
N LYS A 286 -15.96 7.47 -29.77
CA LYS A 286 -17.07 7.76 -30.71
C LYS A 286 -17.14 9.21 -31.25
N GLN A 287 -16.06 9.99 -31.19
CA GLN A 287 -16.08 11.41 -31.59
C GLN A 287 -15.52 11.74 -32.99
N GLU A 288 -14.83 10.82 -33.67
CA GLU A 288 -14.40 11.06 -35.06
C GLU A 288 -15.52 10.89 -36.09
N GLU A 289 -16.61 10.17 -35.77
CA GLU A 289 -17.72 9.91 -36.70
C GLU A 289 -18.83 10.98 -36.66
N GLN A 290 -18.83 11.90 -35.69
CA GLN A 290 -19.83 12.98 -35.59
C GLN A 290 -19.36 14.32 -36.15
N HIS A 291 -18.05 14.59 -36.22
CA HIS A 291 -17.53 15.83 -36.81
C HIS A 291 -17.62 15.88 -38.35
N GLN A 292 -17.98 14.77 -39.01
CA GLN A 292 -18.09 14.71 -40.48
C GLN A 292 -19.53 14.71 -41.01
N MET A 293 -20.55 14.73 -40.15
CA MET A 293 -21.97 14.83 -40.54
C MET A 293 -22.62 16.20 -40.29
N GLN A 294 -21.92 17.15 -39.68
CA GLN A 294 -22.49 18.44 -39.30
C GLN A 294 -22.38 19.55 -40.38
N ASP A 295 -21.56 19.34 -41.43
CA ASP A 295 -21.43 20.26 -42.58
C ASP A 295 -22.48 20.05 -43.70
N VAL A 296 -23.35 19.04 -43.58
CA VAL A 296 -24.28 18.63 -44.67
C VAL A 296 -25.73 19.09 -44.41
N SER A 297 -26.06 19.61 -43.22
CA SER A 297 -27.44 19.88 -42.80
C SER A 297 -27.90 21.34 -42.88
N PHE A 298 -27.07 22.28 -43.38
CA PHE A 298 -27.43 23.70 -43.50
C PHE A 298 -27.67 24.18 -44.94
N GLN A 299 -28.66 23.59 -45.64
CA GLN A 299 -29.44 24.27 -46.69
C GLN A 299 -30.65 23.45 -47.18
N ARG A 300 -31.85 23.67 -46.59
CA ARG A 300 -33.12 23.51 -47.32
C ARG A 300 -34.27 24.28 -46.66
N GLY A 301 -34.74 25.34 -47.31
CA GLY A 301 -35.87 26.18 -46.86
C GLY A 301 -36.22 27.26 -47.88
N SER A 302 -37.12 26.94 -48.81
CA SER A 302 -37.72 27.81 -49.85
C SER A 302 -38.68 28.86 -49.23
N PRO A 303 -39.27 29.87 -49.94
CA PRO A 303 -39.38 30.03 -51.42
C PRO A 303 -39.28 31.47 -51.99
N TYR A 304 -39.29 31.60 -53.33
CA TYR A 304 -40.03 32.58 -54.21
C TYR A 304 -39.29 32.88 -55.55
N GLY A 305 -40.03 32.87 -56.68
CA GLY A 305 -39.88 33.96 -57.69
C GLY A 305 -39.11 33.80 -59.04
N LYS A 306 -39.52 32.90 -59.94
CA LYS A 306 -39.51 33.03 -61.45
C LYS A 306 -38.18 33.34 -62.24
N PRO A 307 -38.15 33.19 -63.60
CA PRO A 307 -36.90 32.95 -64.37
C PRO A 307 -36.57 33.95 -65.51
N ALA A 308 -35.45 33.65 -66.22
CA ALA A 308 -35.00 34.09 -67.56
C ALA A 308 -33.84 35.13 -67.60
N GLY A 309 -32.89 34.97 -68.54
CA GLY A 309 -31.82 35.96 -68.78
C GLY A 309 -30.58 35.46 -69.54
N MET A 310 -30.56 35.67 -70.85
CA MET A 310 -29.56 35.28 -71.86
C MET A 310 -28.30 36.19 -71.91
N ARG A 311 -27.19 35.65 -72.47
CA ARG A 311 -26.04 36.32 -73.18
C ARG A 311 -24.64 36.40 -72.54
N ASP A 312 -23.70 35.75 -73.24
CA ASP A 312 -22.37 36.20 -73.71
C ASP A 312 -21.70 37.47 -73.16
N HIS A 313 -20.38 37.33 -72.88
CA HIS A 313 -19.27 38.00 -73.61
C HIS A 313 -17.93 37.30 -73.20
N SER A 314 -17.21 36.58 -74.06
CA SER A 314 -16.32 37.01 -75.17
C SER A 314 -14.86 37.38 -74.79
N ARG A 315 -13.88 36.69 -75.44
CA ARG A 315 -12.42 37.04 -75.59
C ARG A 315 -11.54 36.85 -74.33
N SER A 316 -10.19 36.64 -74.35
CA SER A 316 -9.14 36.40 -75.37
C SER A 316 -7.78 36.09 -74.67
N LEU A 317 -6.76 35.36 -75.16
CA LEU A 317 -6.56 34.39 -76.27
C LEU A 317 -5.22 33.59 -76.07
N THR A 318 -5.30 32.31 -75.67
CA THR A 318 -4.46 31.20 -76.22
C THR A 318 -2.90 31.21 -75.97
N PRO A 319 -2.05 30.24 -76.46
CA PRO A 319 -1.38 29.30 -75.53
C PRO A 319 0.15 29.09 -75.82
N THR A 320 0.62 27.83 -75.93
CA THR A 320 1.94 27.29 -76.39
C THR A 320 3.13 27.28 -75.40
N ARG A 321 4.01 26.25 -75.32
CA ARG A 321 4.04 24.84 -75.84
C ARG A 321 5.08 23.98 -75.07
N ARG A 322 4.85 22.65 -75.01
CA ARG A 322 5.75 21.50 -74.71
C ARG A 322 7.19 21.54 -75.36
N PRO A 323 8.12 20.56 -75.11
CA PRO A 323 8.42 19.69 -73.94
C PRO A 323 9.97 19.43 -73.71
N ALA A 324 10.30 18.39 -72.90
CA ALA A 324 11.57 17.66 -72.57
C ALA A 324 12.58 17.33 -73.73
N PRO A 325 13.68 16.53 -73.57
CA PRO A 325 14.29 15.82 -72.41
C PRO A 325 15.86 15.86 -72.33
N PHE A 326 16.48 15.06 -71.42
CA PHE A 326 17.67 14.18 -71.60
C PHE A 326 18.89 14.25 -70.62
N HIS A 327 19.35 13.02 -70.33
CA HIS A 327 20.68 12.47 -69.98
C HIS A 327 21.51 12.86 -68.74
N ALA A 328 21.83 11.79 -68.01
CA ALA A 328 22.83 11.64 -66.97
C ALA A 328 24.29 11.81 -67.43
N GLN A 329 25.19 12.10 -66.47
CA GLN A 329 26.38 11.27 -66.28
C GLN A 329 26.98 11.36 -64.87
N SER A 330 27.75 10.34 -64.52
CA SER A 330 28.47 10.07 -63.27
C SER A 330 29.88 10.64 -63.25
N THR A 331 30.42 10.96 -62.07
CA THR A 331 31.86 10.76 -61.74
C THR A 331 32.09 10.68 -60.22
N GLU A 332 32.99 9.79 -59.81
CA GLU A 332 33.58 9.69 -58.46
C GLU A 332 34.83 10.61 -58.32
N ALA A 333 35.52 10.48 -57.17
CA ALA A 333 36.71 11.21 -56.68
C ALA A 333 36.41 12.61 -56.10
N ASP A 334 36.97 13.02 -54.95
CA ASP A 334 38.04 12.40 -54.10
C ASP A 334 37.56 12.07 -52.66
#